data_AF-A0A9Q4D3Z0-F1
#
_entry.id   AF-A0A9Q4D3Z0-F1
#
_cell.length_a   1.000
_cell.length_b   1.000
_cell.length_c   1.000
_cell.angle_alpha   90.00
_cell.angle_beta   90.00
_cell.angle_gamma   90.00
#
_symmetry.space_group_name_H-M   'P 1'
#
loop_
_entity.id
_entity.type
_entity.pdbx_description
1 polymer ?
#
loop_
_entity_poly.entity_id
_entity_poly.type
_entity_poly.pdbx_seq_one_letter_code
_entity_poly.pdbx_strand_id
1 'polypeptide(L)' 'MKFGFRTPSVKKSLKARTTGAAKRKAKSAFNPTYGKKGMGYAKSPKKAVKNKTYKKATKSFWDIFK' A
#
# COMPACT_ATOMS: atom_id res chain seq x y z
N MET A 1 -12.52 8.41 10.21
CA MET A 1 -11.48 7.36 10.08
C MET A 1 -12.13 6.02 10.39
N LYS A 2 -11.70 4.90 9.79
CA LYS A 2 -12.20 3.56 10.13
C LYS A 2 -11.25 2.94 11.16
N PHE A 3 -11.80 2.27 12.17
CA PHE A 3 -11.05 1.50 13.16
C PHE A 3 -11.36 0.01 12.98
N GLY A 4 -10.39 -0.87 13.21
CA GLY A 4 -10.57 -2.32 13.12
C GLY A 4 -10.23 -2.93 11.74
N PHE A 5 -10.94 -3.99 11.34
CA PHE A 5 -10.58 -4.78 10.16
C PHE A 5 -10.93 -4.09 8.83
N ARG A 6 -10.01 -4.19 7.87
CA ARG A 6 -10.27 -3.84 6.48
C ARG A 6 -11.07 -4.96 5.82
N THR A 7 -12.05 -4.59 5.01
CA THR A 7 -12.85 -5.53 4.23
C THR A 7 -11.92 -6.31 3.28
N PRO A 8 -11.81 -7.65 3.42
CA PRO A 8 -10.98 -8.45 2.54
C PRO A 8 -11.60 -8.49 1.14
N SER A 9 -10.75 -8.59 0.12
CA SER A 9 -11.20 -8.80 -1.26
C SER A 9 -10.23 -9.72 -2.00
N VAL A 10 -10.65 -10.96 -2.24
CA VAL A 10 -9.80 -12.03 -2.79
C VAL A 10 -9.29 -11.67 -4.18
N LYS A 11 -10.19 -11.25 -5.09
CA LYS A 11 -9.84 -10.83 -6.45
C LYS A 11 -8.78 -9.72 -6.49
N LYS A 12 -8.92 -8.69 -5.64
CA LYS A 12 -7.96 -7.58 -5.56
C LYS A 12 -6.64 -8.02 -4.95
N SER A 13 -6.67 -8.89 -3.94
CA SER A 13 -5.48 -9.46 -3.31
C SER A 13 -4.64 -10.25 -4.32
N LEU A 14 -5.27 -11.17 -5.08
CA LEU A 14 -4.60 -11.96 -6.12
C LEU A 14 -4.02 -11.07 -7.22
N LYS A 15 -4.81 -10.12 -7.75
CA LYS A 15 -4.34 -9.20 -8.78
C LYS A 15 -3.16 -8.32 -8.32
N ALA A 16 -3.14 -7.92 -7.05
CA ALA A 16 -2.05 -7.14 -6.48
C ALA A 16 -0.74 -7.94 -6.37
N ARG A 17 -0.82 -9.27 -6.21
CA ARG A 17 0.30 -10.21 -6.14
C ARG A 17 0.81 -10.66 -7.52
N THR A 18 -0.06 -10.71 -8.54
CA THR A 18 0.32 -11.10 -9.91
C THR A 18 0.64 -9.89 -10.78
N THR A 19 -0.30 -9.47 -11.65
CA THR A 19 -0.13 -8.40 -12.64
C THR A 19 0.28 -7.07 -12.02
N GLY A 20 -0.24 -6.73 -10.83
CA GLY A 20 0.13 -5.53 -10.10
C GLY A 20 1.58 -5.56 -9.61
N ALA A 21 2.10 -6.72 -9.22
CA ALA A 21 3.49 -6.86 -8.80
C ALA A 21 4.45 -6.68 -9.98
N ALA A 22 4.17 -7.31 -11.13
CA ALA A 22 4.96 -7.17 -12.35
C ALA A 22 5.06 -5.69 -12.79
N LYS A 23 3.92 -4.97 -12.84
CA LYS A 23 3.90 -3.55 -13.20
C LYS A 23 4.71 -2.67 -12.24
N ARG A 24 4.73 -2.99 -10.94
CA ARG A 24 5.54 -2.24 -9.95
C ARG A 24 7.03 -2.50 -10.13
N LYS A 25 7.43 -3.73 -10.42
CA LYS A 25 8.83 -4.08 -10.71
C LYS A 25 9.34 -3.30 -11.91
N ALA A 26 8.59 -3.28 -13.01
CA ALA A 26 8.93 -2.48 -14.19
C ALA A 26 9.07 -0.98 -13.84
N LYS A 27 8.10 -0.40 -13.13
CA LYS A 27 8.17 1.02 -12.72
C LYS A 27 9.37 1.33 -11.82
N SER A 28 9.76 0.39 -10.96
CA SER A 28 10.93 0.54 -10.09
C SER A 28 12.25 0.45 -10.86
N ALA A 29 12.28 -0.24 -12.00
CA ALA A 29 13.48 -0.34 -12.83
C ALA A 29 13.77 0.96 -13.59
N PHE A 30 12.73 1.67 -14.05
CA PHE A 30 12.89 2.90 -14.83
C PHE A 30 12.91 4.18 -13.98
N ASN A 31 12.26 4.20 -12.82
CA ASN A 31 12.17 5.41 -11.99
C ASN A 31 12.98 5.25 -10.69
N PRO A 32 14.10 5.98 -10.53
CA PRO A 32 15.00 5.85 -9.38
C PRO A 32 14.35 6.29 -8.05
N THR A 33 13.29 7.10 -8.12
CA THR A 33 12.54 7.59 -6.95
C THR A 33 11.33 6.72 -6.59
N TYR A 34 10.95 5.75 -7.43
CA TYR A 34 9.77 4.93 -7.17
C TYR A 34 10.00 3.97 -5.99
N GLY A 35 9.07 3.96 -5.03
CA GLY A 35 9.13 3.07 -3.86
C GLY A 35 10.18 3.44 -2.80
N LYS A 36 10.97 4.50 -2.99
CA LYS A 36 11.94 4.99 -1.99
C LYS A 36 11.24 5.56 -0.76
N LYS A 37 11.85 5.37 0.41
CA LYS A 37 11.36 5.90 1.69
C LYS A 37 11.34 7.43 1.63
N GLY A 38 10.28 8.06 2.16
CA GLY A 38 10.15 9.53 2.18
C GLY A 38 9.48 10.16 0.94
N MET A 39 9.50 9.51 -0.22
CA MET A 39 8.95 10.08 -1.47
C MET A 39 7.45 10.40 -1.41
N GLY A 40 6.69 9.68 -0.58
CA GLY A 40 5.27 9.99 -0.35
C GLY A 40 5.06 11.33 0.37
N TYR A 41 5.97 11.71 1.27
CA TYR A 41 5.93 13.00 1.96
C TYR A 41 6.41 14.12 1.05
N ALA A 42 7.45 13.89 0.25
CA ALA A 42 7.96 14.86 -0.72
C ALA A 42 6.90 15.21 -1.79
N LYS A 43 6.18 14.20 -2.31
CA LYS A 43 5.18 14.43 -3.36
C LYS A 43 3.80 14.84 -2.84
N SER A 44 3.38 14.34 -1.68
CA SER A 44 2.00 14.50 -1.20
C SER A 44 1.88 14.37 0.34
N PRO A 45 2.30 15.38 1.11
CA PRO A 45 2.40 15.27 2.57
C PRO A 45 1.05 14.98 3.25
N LYS A 46 -0.02 15.67 2.85
CA LYS A 46 -1.38 15.49 3.41
C LYS A 46 -1.89 14.04 3.24
N LYS A 47 -1.64 13.46 2.06
CA LYS A 47 -2.02 12.07 1.73
C LYS A 47 -1.15 11.06 2.49
N ALA A 48 0.15 11.33 2.61
CA ALA A 48 1.06 10.47 3.34
C ALA A 48 0.68 10.36 4.83
N VAL A 49 0.35 11.50 5.46
CA VAL A 49 -0.13 11.53 6.85
C VAL A 49 -1.43 10.75 7.00
N LYS A 50 -2.45 11.02 6.17
CA LYS A 50 -3.73 10.30 6.20
C LYS A 50 -3.57 8.78 6.06
N ASN A 51 -2.73 8.34 5.12
CA ASN A 51 -2.47 6.91 4.91
C ASN A 51 -1.72 6.27 6.08
N LYS A 52 -0.78 7.00 6.70
CA LYS A 52 -0.07 6.53 7.90
C LYS A 52 -1.03 6.34 9.07
N THR A 53 -1.90 7.31 9.32
CA THR A 53 -2.91 7.19 10.39
C THR A 53 -3.92 6.08 10.11
N TYR A 54 -4.39 5.96 8.86
CA TYR A 54 -5.28 4.86 8.46
C TYR A 54 -4.62 3.49 8.65
N LYS A 55 -3.33 3.33 8.31
CA LYS A 55 -2.60 2.08 8.50
C LYS A 55 -2.44 1.70 9.98
N LYS A 56 -2.27 2.69 10.86
CA LYS A 56 -2.20 2.46 12.32
C LYS A 56 -3.55 2.09 12.92
N ALA A 57 -4.63 2.74 12.46
CA ALA A 57 -5.98 2.55 12.98
C ALA A 57 -6.68 1.27 12.48
N THR A 58 -6.18 0.63 11.41
CA THR A 58 -6.83 -0.53 10.77
C THR A 58 -5.90 -1.72 10.62
N LYS A 59 -6.39 -2.92 10.92
CA LYS A 59 -5.69 -4.20 10.71
C LYS A 59 -6.15 -4.88 9.42
N SER A 60 -5.24 -5.59 8.74
CA SER A 60 -5.61 -6.41 7.58
C SER A 60 -6.13 -7.77 8.06
N PHE A 61 -7.12 -8.34 7.36
CA PHE A 61 -7.55 -9.71 7.62
C PHE A 61 -6.41 -10.73 7.44
N TRP A 62 -5.51 -10.48 6.48
CA TRP A 62 -4.33 -11.32 6.23
C TRP A 62 -3.25 -11.21 7.31
N ASP A 63 -3.28 -10.19 8.18
CA ASP A 63 -2.33 -10.07 9.30
C ASP A 63 -2.68 -11.04 10.44
N ILE A 64 -3.86 -11.69 10.40
CA ILE A 64 -4.28 -12.71 11.37
C ILE A 64 -3.59 -14.06 11.11
N PHE A 65 -3.32 -14.36 9.84
CA PHE A 65 -2.75 -15.64 9.38
C PHE A 65 -1.24 -15.53 9.08
N LYS A 66 -0.60 -14.48 9.58
CA LYS A 66 0.83 -14.24 9.41
C LYS A 66 1.56 -14.59 10.70
#